data_AF-A0A535MF74-F1
#
_entry.id   AF-A0A535MF74-F1
#
_cell.length_a   1.000
_cell.length_b   1.000
_cell.length_c   1.000
_cell.angle_alpha   90.00
_cell.angle_beta   90.00
_cell.angle_gamma   90.00
#
_symmetry.space_group_name_H-M   'P 1'
#
loop_
_entity.id
_entity.type
_entity.pdbx_description
1 polymer ?
#
loop_
_entity_poly.entity_id
_entity_poly.type
_entity_poly.pdbx_seq_one_letter_code
_entity_poly.pdbx_strand_id
1 'polypeptide(L)'
;MAGREFIDLFIDPNPNCPEGCDQRFLAISAPRSVRLVQYSGGGDESVLCEVAGFTSHGGGTLCLARAVIVEDSGAGVATLIYGGDWGLRLTPRDGRPAFGEPYLLLDEEAVLE
;
A
#
# COMPACT_ATOMS: atom_id res chain seq x y z
N MET A 1 2.31 -9.49 -25.12
CA MET A 1 1.06 -9.10 -24.43
C MET A 1 1.25 -9.46 -22.97
N ALA A 2 1.41 -8.48 -22.08
CA ALA A 2 1.31 -8.75 -20.65
C ALA A 2 -0.15 -9.11 -20.36
N GLY A 3 -0.38 -10.26 -19.72
CA GLY A 3 -1.72 -10.66 -19.30
C GLY A 3 -2.26 -9.62 -18.31
N ARG A 4 -3.54 -9.28 -18.43
CA ARG A 4 -4.24 -8.48 -17.42
C ARG A 4 -4.35 -9.31 -16.14
N GLU A 5 -3.69 -8.88 -15.08
CA GLU A 5 -3.72 -9.52 -13.77
C GLU A 5 -4.58 -8.69 -12.82
N PHE A 6 -5.43 -9.33 -12.03
CA PHE A 6 -6.20 -8.65 -11.00
C PHE A 6 -5.54 -8.86 -9.64
N ILE A 7 -5.50 -7.81 -8.84
CA ILE A 7 -5.05 -7.83 -7.45
C ILE A 7 -6.29 -7.66 -6.58
N ASP A 8 -6.62 -8.72 -5.85
CA ASP A 8 -7.70 -8.75 -4.88
C ASP A 8 -7.12 -8.45 -3.49
N LEU A 9 -7.57 -7.35 -2.88
CA LEU A 9 -7.21 -6.95 -1.52
C LEU A 9 -8.40 -7.19 -0.61
N PHE A 10 -8.33 -8.29 0.14
CA PHE A 10 -9.26 -8.61 1.20
C PHE A 10 -8.53 -8.54 2.54
N ILE A 11 -8.78 -7.46 3.28
CA ILE A 11 -8.20 -7.18 4.60
C ILE A 11 -9.35 -7.20 5.60
N ASP A 12 -9.41 -8.22 6.45
CA ASP A 12 -10.37 -8.24 7.55
C ASP A 12 -10.03 -7.14 8.59
N PRO A 13 -11.03 -6.57 9.28
CA PRO A 13 -10.82 -5.70 10.44
C PRO A 13 -9.82 -6.30 11.44
N ASN A 14 -8.75 -5.57 11.71
CA ASN A 14 -7.65 -6.05 12.55
C ASN A 14 -6.97 -4.90 13.30
N PRO A 15 -6.07 -5.16 14.27
CA PRO A 15 -5.43 -4.10 15.05
C PRO A 15 -4.57 -3.12 14.23
N ASN A 16 -4.13 -3.48 13.02
CA ASN A 16 -3.41 -2.59 12.11
C ASN A 16 -4.36 -1.78 11.22
N CYS A 17 -5.41 -2.41 10.70
CA CYS A 17 -6.44 -1.78 9.86
C CYS A 17 -7.83 -2.06 10.45
N PRO A 18 -8.33 -1.20 11.36
CA PRO A 18 -9.59 -1.46 12.08
C PRO A 18 -10.83 -1.54 11.18
N GLU A 19 -10.82 -0.86 10.04
CA GLU A 19 -11.95 -0.83 9.10
C GLU A 19 -11.92 -1.99 8.11
N GLY A 20 -10.75 -2.64 7.93
CA GLY A 20 -10.54 -3.61 6.86
C GLY A 20 -10.61 -2.97 5.47
N CYS A 21 -10.72 -3.82 4.44
CA CYS A 21 -10.83 -3.42 3.04
C CYS A 21 -11.28 -4.61 2.18
N ASP A 22 -12.13 -4.35 1.19
CA ASP A 22 -12.44 -5.27 0.09
C ASP A 22 -12.38 -4.48 -1.22
N GLN A 23 -11.29 -4.65 -1.98
CA GLN A 23 -11.03 -3.92 -3.21
C GLN A 23 -10.39 -4.84 -4.26
N ARG A 24 -10.65 -4.53 -5.53
CA ARG A 24 -10.04 -5.21 -6.69
C ARG A 24 -9.44 -4.19 -7.63
N PHE A 25 -8.17 -4.40 -7.99
CA PHE A 25 -7.44 -3.55 -8.92
C PHE A 25 -7.01 -4.33 -10.16
N LEU A 26 -7.02 -3.68 -11.32
CA LEU A 26 -6.48 -4.25 -12.55
C LEU A 26 -5.02 -3.81 -12.71
N ALA A 27 -4.08 -4.72 -12.49
CA ALA A 27 -2.66 -4.48 -12.68
C ALA A 27 -2.29 -4.47 -14.17
N ILE A 28 -1.52 -3.45 -14.56
CA ILE A 28 -1.02 -3.24 -15.93
C ILE A 28 0.51 -3.25 -16.01
N SER A 29 1.18 -3.55 -14.90
CA SER A 29 2.63 -3.73 -14.79
C SER A 29 2.96 -4.91 -13.88
N ALA A 30 4.23 -5.33 -13.86
CA ALA A 30 4.68 -6.34 -12.90
C ALA A 30 4.93 -5.69 -11.52
N PRO A 31 4.56 -6.35 -10.41
CA PRO A 31 4.79 -5.81 -9.08
C PRO A 31 6.28 -5.77 -8.72
N ARG A 32 6.72 -4.64 -8.16
CA ARG A 32 8.07 -4.44 -7.61
C ARG A 32 8.02 -4.31 -6.09
N SER A 33 9.14 -4.55 -5.41
CA SER A 33 9.23 -4.26 -3.97
C SER A 33 9.33 -2.75 -3.75
N VAL A 34 8.80 -2.29 -2.62
CA VAL A 34 8.87 -0.90 -2.16
C VAL A 34 9.09 -0.91 -0.65
N ARG A 35 9.82 0.09 -0.16
CA ARG A 35 10.21 0.29 1.23
C ARG A 35 10.09 1.74 1.66
N LEU A 36 10.01 2.68 0.72
CA LEU A 36 9.92 4.11 1.02
C LEU A 36 8.91 4.81 0.12
N VAL A 37 7.98 5.55 0.73
CA VAL A 37 6.97 6.34 0.00
C VAL A 37 6.83 7.74 0.60
N GLN A 38 6.39 8.68 -0.22
CA GLN A 38 5.93 9.99 0.20
C GLN A 38 4.42 9.92 0.45
N TYR A 39 4.00 9.99 1.71
CA TYR A 39 2.60 9.86 2.13
C TYR A 39 1.98 11.24 2.34
N SER A 40 0.87 11.54 1.66
CA SER A 40 0.07 12.74 1.86
C SER A 40 -1.32 12.37 2.39
N GLY A 41 -1.50 12.35 3.70
CA GLY A 41 -2.76 11.99 4.37
C GLY A 41 -3.87 13.05 4.26
N GLY A 42 -4.03 13.67 3.08
CA GLY A 42 -5.06 14.68 2.81
C GLY A 42 -4.81 16.09 3.37
N GLY A 43 -3.62 16.35 3.94
CA GLY A 43 -3.16 17.70 4.33
C GLY A 43 -2.07 18.23 3.39
N ASP A 44 -1.69 19.50 3.57
CA ASP A 44 -0.69 20.19 2.73
C ASP A 44 0.74 19.64 2.91
N GLU A 45 1.01 18.92 4.01
CA GLU A 45 2.34 18.40 4.31
C GLU A 45 2.42 16.89 4.03
N SER A 46 3.25 16.55 3.03
CA SER A 46 3.64 15.17 2.78
C SER A 46 4.72 14.73 3.76
N VAL A 47 4.66 13.49 4.20
CA VAL A 47 5.62 12.88 5.13
C VAL A 47 6.30 11.69 4.47
N LEU A 48 7.61 11.59 4.66
CA LEU A 48 8.37 10.44 4.20
C LEU A 48 8.13 9.26 5.14
N CYS A 49 7.62 8.15 4.61
CA CYS A 49 7.26 6.97 5.38
C CYS A 49 8.01 5.75 4.88
N GLU A 50 8.62 5.01 5.80
CA GLU A 50 9.02 3.63 5.52
C GLU A 50 7.76 2.77 5.46
N VAL A 51 7.66 1.94 4.43
CA VAL A 51 6.49 1.09 4.19
C VAL A 51 6.90 -0.37 4.19
N ALA A 52 6.16 -1.18 4.93
CA ALA A 52 6.26 -2.63 4.92
C ALA A 52 4.86 -3.23 4.80
N GLY A 53 4.76 -4.44 4.25
CA GLY A 53 3.54 -5.21 4.38
C GLY A 53 3.38 -5.70 5.82
N PHE A 54 2.14 -5.96 6.23
CA PHE A 54 1.86 -6.52 7.55
C PHE A 54 0.97 -7.74 7.42
N THR A 55 1.33 -8.81 8.14
CA THR A 55 0.63 -10.09 8.09
C THR A 55 0.08 -10.48 9.44
N SER A 56 -1.00 -11.27 9.45
CA SER A 56 -1.57 -11.87 10.66
C SER A 56 -0.65 -12.89 11.33
N HIS A 57 0.40 -13.36 10.63
CA HIS A 57 1.31 -14.38 11.15
C HIS A 57 1.95 -13.93 12.48
N GLY A 58 1.91 -14.82 13.47
CA GLY A 58 2.44 -14.53 14.81
C GLY A 58 1.70 -13.41 15.56
N GLY A 59 0.50 -13.03 15.11
CA GLY A 59 -0.26 -11.91 15.69
C GLY A 59 0.17 -10.53 15.18
N GLY A 60 0.92 -10.47 14.07
CA GLY A 60 1.39 -9.22 13.46
C GLY A 60 2.89 -9.26 13.15
N THR A 61 3.24 -9.61 11.91
CA THR A 61 4.64 -9.64 11.46
C THR A 61 4.82 -8.86 10.16
N LEU A 62 5.92 -8.09 10.08
CA LEU A 62 6.29 -7.35 8.86
C LEU A 62 6.63 -8.31 7.71
N CYS A 63 6.20 -7.96 6.51
CA CYS A 63 6.58 -8.59 5.25
C CYS A 63 6.92 -7.53 4.17
N LEU A 64 7.22 -7.96 2.95
CA LEU A 64 7.50 -7.05 1.85
C LEU A 64 6.23 -6.28 1.44
N ALA A 65 6.35 -4.96 1.33
CA ALA A 65 5.39 -4.17 0.57
C ALA A 65 5.70 -4.27 -0.93
N ARG A 66 4.66 -4.18 -1.75
CA ARG A 66 4.72 -4.24 -3.21
C ARG A 66 4.09 -2.99 -3.81
N ALA A 67 4.66 -2.54 -4.91
CA ALA A 67 4.15 -1.46 -5.75
C ALA A 67 3.82 -2.00 -7.14
N VAL A 68 2.69 -1.61 -7.71
CA VAL A 68 2.28 -2.01 -9.05
C VAL A 68 1.37 -0.96 -9.65
N ILE A 69 1.59 -0.64 -10.93
CA ILE A 69 0.72 0.26 -11.68
C ILE A 69 -0.60 -0.45 -11.97
N VAL A 70 -1.71 0.19 -11.62
CA VAL A 70 -3.09 -0.27 -11.82
C VAL A 70 -3.90 0.73 -12.64
N GLU A 71 -4.92 0.25 -13.35
CA GLU A 71 -5.95 1.13 -13.90
C GLU A 71 -6.83 1.67 -12.76
N ASP A 72 -6.99 3.00 -12.72
CA ASP A 72 -7.96 3.66 -11.85
C ASP A 72 -9.12 4.21 -12.68
N SER A 73 -10.34 3.99 -12.19
CA SER A 73 -11.61 4.17 -12.92
C SER A 73 -11.90 5.61 -13.37
N GLY A 74 -11.13 6.60 -12.92
CA GLY A 74 -11.27 8.01 -13.29
C GLY A 74 -10.10 8.60 -14.10
N ALA A 75 -8.85 8.43 -13.65
CA ALA A 75 -7.73 9.29 -14.05
C ALA A 75 -6.70 8.65 -15.01
N GLY A 76 -6.81 7.35 -15.29
CA GLY A 76 -5.92 6.65 -16.23
C GLY A 76 -5.11 5.54 -15.56
N VAL A 77 -4.17 5.89 -14.68
CA VAL A 77 -3.31 4.94 -13.96
C VAL A 77 -2.91 5.48 -12.58
N ALA A 78 -2.71 4.59 -11.61
CA ALA A 78 -2.15 4.90 -10.30
C ALA A 78 -1.18 3.80 -9.86
N THR A 79 -0.31 4.07 -8.90
CA THR A 79 0.56 3.04 -8.31
C THR A 79 -0.06 2.54 -7.02
N LEU A 80 -0.54 1.30 -7.05
CA LEU A 80 -1.05 0.58 -5.89
C LEU A 80 0.12 0.08 -5.04
N ILE A 81 0.11 0.49 -3.76
CA ILE A 81 0.97 -0.09 -2.74
C ILE A 81 0.13 -1.04 -1.90
N TYR A 82 0.60 -2.28 -1.76
CA TYR A 82 -0.10 -3.33 -1.02
C TYR A 82 0.88 -4.26 -0.30
N GLY A 83 0.37 -4.99 0.69
CA GLY A 83 1.18 -5.74 1.64
C GLY A 83 0.61 -7.12 1.94
N GLY A 84 0.67 -7.49 3.22
CA GLY A 84 0.13 -8.75 3.69
C GLY A 84 -1.38 -8.70 3.93
N ASP A 85 -1.92 -9.75 4.52
CA ASP A 85 -3.34 -9.92 4.85
C ASP A 85 -3.85 -8.95 5.94
N TRP A 86 -2.95 -8.23 6.61
CA TRP A 86 -3.27 -7.13 7.53
C TRP A 86 -2.89 -5.75 6.96
N GLY A 87 -2.65 -5.66 5.65
CA GLY A 87 -2.40 -4.43 4.92
C GLY A 87 -0.93 -3.98 4.96
N LEU A 88 -0.74 -2.67 5.10
CA LEU A 88 0.54 -1.99 5.18
C LEU A 88 0.80 -1.47 6.58
N ARG A 89 2.07 -1.39 6.95
CA ARG A 89 2.54 -0.66 8.13
C ARG A 89 3.43 0.49 7.66
N LEU A 90 3.01 1.72 7.94
CA LEU A 90 3.76 2.93 7.64
C LEU A 90 4.48 3.41 8.90
N THR A 91 5.76 3.72 8.77
CA THR A 91 6.58 4.32 9.83
C THR A 91 7.08 5.70 9.36
N PRO A 92 6.47 6.79 9.84
CA PRO A 92 6.89 8.15 9.52
C PRO A 92 8.33 8.44 9.98
N ARG A 93 9.13 9.07 9.12
CA ARG A 93 10.52 9.46 9.44
C ARG A 93 10.64 10.71 10.31
N ASP A 94 9.54 11.42 10.51
CA ASP A 94 9.47 12.60 11.39
C ASP A 94 9.19 12.26 12.86
N GLY A 95 9.15 10.97 13.21
CA GLY A 95 9.02 10.49 14.58
C GLY A 95 7.57 10.29 15.05
N ARG A 96 6.57 10.51 14.19
CA ARG A 96 5.18 10.14 14.49
C ARG A 96 5.03 8.62 14.66
N PRO A 97 4.05 8.15 15.46
CA PRO A 97 3.81 6.72 15.62
C PRO A 97 3.50 6.02 14.30
N ALA A 98 3.98 4.78 14.15
CA ALA A 98 3.63 3.95 13.01
C ALA A 98 2.14 3.61 13.01
N PHE A 99 1.53 3.64 11.82
CA PHE A 99 0.11 3.39 11.61
C PHE A 99 -0.11 2.40 10.47
N GLY A 100 -1.33 1.88 10.34
CA GLY A 100 -1.69 0.91 9.33
C GLY A 100 -2.64 1.50 8.30
N GLU A 101 -2.46 1.07 7.05
CA GLU A 101 -3.36 1.37 5.93
C GLU A 101 -3.64 0.07 5.18
N PRO A 102 -4.86 -0.19 4.69
CA PRO A 102 -5.13 -1.42 3.97
C PRO A 102 -4.32 -1.49 2.65
N TYR A 103 -4.21 -0.35 1.97
CA TYR A 103 -3.42 -0.13 0.76
C TYR A 103 -3.19 1.37 0.58
N LEU A 104 -2.34 1.76 -0.37
CA LEU A 104 -2.24 3.15 -0.83
C LEU A 104 -2.39 3.21 -2.34
N LEU A 105 -3.00 4.27 -2.83
CA LEU A 105 -2.90 4.68 -4.23
C LEU A 105 -2.10 5.97 -4.27
N LEU A 106 -0.95 5.92 -4.93
CA LEU A 106 0.00 7.02 -5.01
C LEU A 106 0.35 7.29 -6.48
N ASP A 107 0.78 8.52 -6.75
CA ASP A 107 1.51 8.83 -7.97
C ASP A 107 2.87 8.10 -7.95
N GLU A 108 3.39 7.71 -9.12
CA GLU A 108 4.65 6.95 -9.21
C GLU A 108 5.82 7.75 -8.62
N GLU A 109 5.80 9.08 -8.71
CA GLU A 109 6.79 9.98 -8.14
C GLU A 109 6.85 9.92 -6.61
N ALA A 110 5.75 9.52 -5.95
CA ALA A 110 5.70 9.33 -4.51
C ALA A 110 6.25 7.96 -4.07
N VAL A 111 6.63 7.08 -5.00
CA VAL A 111 7.15 5.74 -4.72
C VAL A 111 8.66 5.69 -4.94
N LEU A 112 9.42 5.84 -3.87
CA LEU A 112 10.81 6.28 -3.92
C LEU A 112 11.83 5.14 -3.99
N GLU A 113 11.68 4.10 -3.16
CA GLU A 113 12.55 2.92 -3.09
C GLU A 113 11.76 1.65 -2.82
#